data_AF-A0A1X7U1P4-F1
#
_entry.id   AF-A0A1X7U1P4-F1
#
_cell.length_a   1.000
_cell.length_b   1.000
_cell.length_c   1.000
_cell.angle_alpha   90.00
_cell.angle_beta   90.00
_cell.angle_gamma   90.00
#
_symmetry.space_group_name_H-M   'P 1'
#
loop_
_entity.id
_entity.type
_entity.pdbx_description
1 polymer ?
#
loop_
_entity_poly.entity_id
_entity_poly.type
_entity_poly.pdbx_seq_one_letter_code
_entity_poly.pdbx_strand_id
1 'polypeptide(L)'
;MEGKYAIFLSCLVGLGLYFGLKRSLWEAGLASLIGFLGLGGLKPTLLTLKTLPRDFRFIFKLIKLLSIVKSHRAKRETIYSLFCSSVSRHPKKAAIIFEDQTWTFEDVDRYSNKIGNMFCSMGFSRGDKVAIYMINCPEYTCIFLGLSKIGVEVPLINYNLTEQSLLHCIEVTDIKGFIYEESLESSVSWLYQRMSENMKNNTFCIRGEKTSSIGRHLESEMKDFPDTAPPPLVEAKSDDWCCYIYTSGTTGLPKAVPIRHTRYFGTAILLDFMSDLRPDDVVYVNLPLYHTAGGTIGLGQMIVNGKTVVLTRKFSARQFWKDCIKHKCTAVLYIGESCRYALAVPPDPATDTAHSVRVAIGNGLRRDVWLQFQERFKVPKIVEFYGSTEG
;
A
#
# COMPACT_ATOMS: atom_id res chain seq x y z
N MET A 1 -25.30 -16.88 -4.38
CA MET A 1 -25.51 -16.28 -5.73
C MET A 1 -26.94 -16.52 -6.26
N GLU A 2 -27.84 -17.12 -5.50
CA GLU A 2 -29.01 -17.85 -6.04
C GLU A 2 -30.28 -17.04 -6.34
N GLY A 3 -30.30 -15.72 -6.21
CA GLY A 3 -31.52 -14.93 -6.48
C GLY A 3 -31.39 -13.87 -7.56
N LYS A 4 -30.19 -13.61 -8.09
CA LYS A 4 -29.93 -12.35 -8.82
C LYS A 4 -30.60 -12.25 -10.20
N TYR A 5 -30.97 -13.38 -10.80
CA TYR A 5 -31.49 -13.46 -12.17
C TYR A 5 -32.85 -14.18 -12.25
N ALA A 6 -33.62 -14.17 -11.16
CA ALA A 6 -34.87 -14.93 -11.03
C ALA A 6 -35.83 -14.71 -12.20
N ILE A 7 -36.10 -13.46 -12.60
CA ILE A 7 -36.95 -13.14 -13.76
C ILE A 7 -36.35 -13.65 -15.09
N PHE A 8 -35.06 -13.41 -15.30
CA PHE A 8 -34.42 -13.75 -16.57
C PHE A 8 -34.35 -15.27 -16.78
N LEU A 9 -33.94 -16.03 -15.76
CA LEU A 9 -33.94 -17.49 -15.82
C LEU A 9 -35.36 -18.06 -15.91
N SER A 10 -36.33 -17.49 -15.19
CA SER A 10 -37.71 -17.97 -15.27
C SER A 10 -38.33 -17.76 -16.66
N CYS A 11 -38.03 -16.63 -17.30
CA CYS A 11 -38.49 -16.36 -18.66
C CYS A 11 -37.80 -17.27 -19.69
N LEU A 12 -36.51 -17.58 -19.53
CA LEU A 12 -35.80 -18.53 -20.39
C LEU A 12 -36.37 -19.95 -20.28
N VAL A 13 -36.75 -20.40 -19.07
CA VAL A 13 -37.43 -21.69 -18.86
C VAL A 13 -38.79 -21.71 -19.56
N GLY A 14 -39.59 -20.65 -19.44
CA GLY A 14 -40.86 -20.51 -20.14
C GLY A 14 -40.73 -20.52 -21.66
N LEU A 15 -39.78 -19.75 -22.19
CA LEU A 15 -39.50 -19.67 -23.63
C LEU A 15 -39.00 -21.02 -24.19
N GLY A 16 -38.15 -21.74 -23.44
CA GLY A 16 -37.69 -23.08 -23.81
C GLY A 16 -38.82 -24.11 -23.83
N LEU A 17 -39.75 -24.05 -22.86
CA LEU A 17 -40.92 -24.93 -22.84
C LEU A 17 -41.91 -24.63 -23.97
N TYR A 18 -42.10 -23.34 -24.29
CA TYR A 18 -43.02 -22.91 -25.34
C TYR A 18 -42.48 -23.19 -26.75
N PHE A 19 -41.27 -22.74 -27.05
CA PHE A 19 -40.68 -22.90 -28.39
C PHE A 19 -40.00 -24.24 -28.61
N GLY A 20 -39.37 -24.82 -27.59
CA GLY A 20 -38.62 -26.08 -27.70
C GLY A 20 -39.48 -27.32 -27.50
N LEU A 21 -40.39 -27.31 -26.52
CA LEU A 21 -41.22 -28.46 -26.16
C LEU A 21 -42.68 -28.33 -26.60
N LYS A 22 -43.02 -27.30 -27.39
CA LYS A 22 -44.35 -27.01 -27.94
C LYS A 22 -45.48 -27.05 -26.88
N ARG A 23 -45.17 -26.66 -25.64
CA ARG A 23 -46.17 -26.57 -24.57
C ARG A 23 -47.09 -25.39 -24.81
N SER A 24 -48.29 -25.46 -24.26
CA SER A 24 -49.26 -24.37 -24.37
C SER A 24 -48.74 -23.11 -23.65
N LEU A 25 -49.20 -21.93 -24.08
CA LEU A 25 -48.85 -20.64 -23.46
C LEU A 25 -49.11 -20.63 -21.95
N TRP A 26 -50.16 -21.31 -21.50
CA TRP A 26 -50.51 -21.40 -20.08
C TRP A 26 -49.50 -22.24 -19.29
N GLU A 27 -49.09 -23.40 -19.80
CA GLU A 27 -48.08 -24.27 -19.15
C GLU A 27 -46.71 -23.58 -19.07
N ALA A 28 -46.31 -22.89 -20.14
CA ALA A 28 -45.08 -22.10 -20.17
C ALA A 28 -45.12 -20.91 -19.19
N GLY A 29 -46.28 -20.24 -19.09
CA GLY A 29 -46.52 -19.18 -18.12
C GLY A 29 -46.47 -19.68 -16.67
N LEU A 30 -47.10 -20.82 -16.37
CA LEU A 30 -47.08 -21.42 -15.05
C LEU A 30 -45.66 -21.88 -14.65
N ALA A 31 -44.93 -22.52 -15.55
CA ALA A 31 -43.55 -22.94 -15.29
C ALA A 31 -42.60 -21.75 -15.05
N SER A 32 -42.79 -20.65 -15.79
CA SER A 32 -42.08 -19.40 -15.54
C SER A 32 -42.41 -18.82 -14.17
N LEU A 33 -43.69 -18.79 -13.79
CA LEU A 33 -44.11 -18.30 -12.48
C LEU A 33 -43.55 -19.15 -11.33
N ILE A 34 -43.58 -20.48 -11.47
CA ILE A 34 -43.00 -21.41 -10.49
C ILE A 34 -41.49 -21.23 -10.39
N GLY A 35 -40.78 -21.10 -11.52
CA GLY A 35 -39.34 -20.83 -11.55
C GLY A 35 -39.02 -19.47 -10.91
N PHE A 36 -39.82 -18.45 -11.17
CA PHE A 36 -39.68 -17.13 -10.57
C PHE A 36 -39.86 -17.14 -9.06
N LEU A 37 -40.91 -17.81 -8.57
CA LEU A 37 -41.19 -17.96 -7.13
C LEU A 37 -40.15 -18.84 -6.43
N GLY A 38 -39.72 -19.93 -7.07
CA GLY A 38 -38.67 -20.83 -6.56
C GLY A 38 -37.29 -20.17 -6.47
N LEU A 39 -37.03 -19.17 -7.32
CA LEU A 39 -35.83 -18.33 -7.28
C LEU A 39 -35.97 -17.10 -6.36
N GLY A 40 -37.03 -17.05 -5.53
CA GLY A 40 -37.25 -16.03 -4.51
C GLY A 40 -38.09 -14.81 -4.94
N GLY A 41 -38.64 -14.82 -6.16
CA GLY A 41 -39.65 -13.86 -6.62
C GLY A 41 -39.15 -12.43 -6.90
N LEU A 42 -40.02 -11.44 -6.62
CA LEU A 42 -39.77 -10.02 -6.92
C LEU A 42 -38.64 -9.43 -6.09
N LYS A 43 -38.46 -9.88 -4.85
CA LYS A 43 -37.54 -9.26 -3.88
C LYS A 43 -36.07 -9.38 -4.32
N PRO A 44 -35.53 -10.56 -4.70
CA PRO A 44 -34.19 -10.68 -5.28
C PRO A 44 -34.01 -9.88 -6.56
N THR A 45 -35.03 -9.85 -7.43
CA THR A 45 -34.94 -9.12 -8.69
C THR A 45 -34.91 -7.60 -8.49
N LEU A 46 -35.77 -7.07 -7.61
CA LEU A 46 -35.75 -5.67 -7.21
C LEU A 46 -34.43 -5.29 -6.53
N LEU A 47 -33.86 -6.19 -5.72
CA LEU A 47 -32.54 -6.00 -5.12
C LEU A 47 -31.45 -5.94 -6.20
N THR A 48 -31.45 -6.83 -7.19
CA THR A 48 -30.52 -6.78 -8.33
C THR A 48 -30.68 -5.48 -9.11
N LEU A 49 -31.90 -5.08 -9.47
CA LEU A 49 -32.16 -3.84 -10.20
C LEU A 49 -31.68 -2.61 -9.41
N LYS A 50 -31.87 -2.61 -8.09
CA LYS A 50 -31.33 -1.56 -7.19
C LYS A 50 -29.81 -1.55 -7.14
N THR A 51 -29.13 -2.69 -7.27
CA THR A 51 -27.65 -2.75 -7.28
C THR A 51 -27.02 -2.58 -8.65
N LEU A 52 -27.77 -2.75 -9.75
CA LEU A 52 -27.25 -2.64 -11.12
C LEU A 52 -26.44 -1.35 -11.36
N PRO A 53 -26.89 -0.13 -11.00
CA PRO A 53 -26.09 1.08 -11.21
C PRO A 53 -24.76 1.08 -10.46
N ARG A 54 -24.70 0.45 -9.28
CA ARG A 54 -23.44 0.26 -8.54
C ARG A 54 -22.57 -0.78 -9.23
N ASP A 55 -23.16 -1.89 -9.64
CA ASP A 55 -22.45 -3.03 -10.25
C ASP A 55 -21.89 -2.64 -11.64
N PHE A 56 -22.63 -1.90 -12.46
CA PHE A 56 -22.14 -1.32 -13.71
C PHE A 56 -21.01 -0.33 -13.49
N ARG A 57 -21.14 0.59 -12.51
CA ARG A 57 -20.04 1.49 -12.14
C ARG A 57 -18.80 0.69 -11.72
N PHE A 58 -18.96 -0.36 -10.93
CA PHE A 58 -17.87 -1.23 -10.51
C PHE A 58 -17.22 -1.97 -11.70
N ILE A 59 -18.01 -2.54 -12.61
CA ILE A 59 -17.48 -3.25 -13.79
C ILE A 59 -16.74 -2.27 -14.71
N PHE A 60 -17.33 -1.12 -15.02
CA PHE A 60 -16.68 -0.08 -15.81
C PHE A 60 -15.36 0.34 -15.16
N LYS A 61 -15.40 0.51 -13.84
CA LYS A 61 -14.23 0.80 -13.05
C LYS A 61 -13.15 -0.28 -13.18
N LEU A 62 -13.53 -1.53 -12.98
CA LEU A 62 -12.62 -2.67 -13.06
C LEU A 62 -11.99 -2.80 -14.46
N ILE A 63 -12.75 -2.59 -15.53
CA ILE A 63 -12.23 -2.60 -16.90
C ILE A 63 -11.18 -1.49 -17.09
N LYS A 64 -11.46 -0.27 -16.62
CA LYS A 64 -10.49 0.85 -16.68
C LYS A 64 -9.22 0.54 -15.88
N LEU A 65 -9.35 0.00 -14.67
CA LEU A 65 -8.22 -0.44 -13.86
C LEU A 65 -7.36 -1.48 -14.59
N LEU A 66 -7.98 -2.54 -15.11
CA LEU A 66 -7.28 -3.61 -15.84
C LEU A 66 -6.58 -3.08 -17.08
N SER A 67 -7.19 -2.12 -17.79
CA SER A 67 -6.58 -1.44 -18.93
C SER A 67 -5.33 -0.63 -18.53
N ILE A 68 -5.41 0.14 -17.44
CA ILE A 68 -4.29 0.93 -16.91
C ILE A 68 -3.14 0.01 -16.50
N VAL A 69 -3.42 -1.03 -15.70
CA VAL A 69 -2.40 -1.99 -15.24
C VAL A 69 -1.78 -2.74 -16.42
N LYS A 70 -2.58 -3.15 -17.40
CA LYS A 70 -2.09 -3.79 -18.63
C LYS A 70 -1.19 -2.86 -19.44
N SER A 71 -1.55 -1.57 -19.54
CA SER A 71 -0.71 -0.56 -20.19
C SER A 71 0.64 -0.40 -19.49
N HIS A 72 0.65 -0.25 -18.16
CA HIS A 72 1.90 -0.13 -17.40
C HIS A 72 2.79 -1.36 -17.55
N ARG A 73 2.20 -2.56 -17.51
CA ARG A 73 2.91 -3.82 -17.74
C ARG A 73 3.49 -3.90 -19.16
N ALA A 74 2.73 -3.47 -20.17
CA ALA A 74 3.19 -3.46 -21.57
C ALA A 74 4.38 -2.49 -21.77
N LYS A 75 4.38 -1.36 -21.06
CA LYS A 75 5.49 -0.40 -21.02
C LYS A 75 6.67 -0.84 -20.15
N ARG A 76 6.55 -1.99 -19.46
CA ARG A 76 7.53 -2.53 -18.51
C ARG A 76 7.86 -1.54 -17.39
N GLU A 77 6.91 -0.70 -17.00
CA GLU A 77 7.14 0.30 -15.95
C GLU A 77 7.33 -0.36 -14.58
N THR A 78 8.29 0.17 -13.83
CA THR A 78 8.54 -0.15 -12.42
C THR A 78 8.05 0.95 -11.51
N ILE A 79 8.04 0.69 -10.20
CA ILE A 79 7.62 1.70 -9.22
C ILE A 79 8.46 2.98 -9.31
N TYR A 80 9.77 2.88 -9.57
CA TYR A 80 10.64 4.04 -9.67
C TYR A 80 10.37 4.82 -10.96
N SER A 81 10.03 4.15 -12.07
CA SER A 81 9.70 4.82 -13.33
C SER A 81 8.40 5.63 -13.23
N LEU A 82 7.41 5.10 -12.49
CA LEU A 82 6.15 5.78 -12.19
C LEU A 82 6.38 6.98 -11.24
N PHE A 83 7.31 6.83 -10.30
CA PHE A 83 7.76 7.93 -9.45
C PHE A 83 8.46 9.02 -10.29
N CYS A 84 9.44 8.69 -11.13
CA CYS A 84 10.11 9.64 -12.03
C CYS A 84 9.11 10.37 -12.95
N SER A 85 8.06 9.68 -13.40
CA SER A 85 6.97 10.28 -14.18
C SER A 85 6.15 11.29 -13.36
N SER A 86 6.05 11.10 -12.04
CA SER A 86 5.42 12.05 -11.11
C SER A 86 6.35 13.23 -10.82
N VAL A 87 7.65 12.99 -10.61
CA VAL A 87 8.68 14.03 -10.46
C VAL A 87 8.69 14.95 -11.68
N SER A 88 8.68 14.40 -12.89
CA SER A 88 8.70 15.18 -14.14
C SER A 88 7.46 16.06 -14.32
N ARG A 89 6.29 15.62 -13.83
CA ARG A 89 5.03 16.38 -13.93
C ARG A 89 4.90 17.45 -12.85
N HIS A 90 5.35 17.15 -11.63
CA HIS A 90 5.08 17.97 -10.44
C HIS A 90 6.29 18.04 -9.49
N PRO A 91 7.47 18.53 -9.93
CA PRO A 91 8.71 18.42 -9.16
C PRO A 91 8.61 19.13 -7.79
N LYS A 92 7.99 20.32 -7.77
CA LYS A 92 7.85 21.17 -6.58
C LYS A 92 6.62 20.84 -5.71
N LYS A 93 5.79 19.87 -6.11
CA LYS A 93 4.63 19.46 -5.30
C LYS A 93 5.16 18.73 -4.05
N ALA A 94 4.53 18.96 -2.90
CA ALA A 94 4.80 18.19 -1.69
C ALA A 94 4.55 16.70 -1.95
N ALA A 95 5.58 15.87 -1.78
CA ALA A 95 5.49 14.42 -1.87
C ALA A 95 5.23 13.83 -0.48
N ILE A 96 6.09 14.17 0.49
CA ILE A 96 5.98 13.72 1.87
C ILE A 96 5.95 14.93 2.79
N ILE A 97 4.95 15.00 3.65
CA ILE A 97 4.93 15.90 4.80
C ILE A 97 5.19 15.03 6.03
N PHE A 98 6.23 15.34 6.78
CA PHE A 98 6.65 14.59 7.95
C PHE A 98 7.00 15.57 9.06
N GLU A 99 6.22 15.53 10.14
CA GLU A 99 6.33 16.49 11.25
C GLU A 99 6.18 17.94 10.73
N ASP A 100 7.21 18.78 10.86
CA ASP A 100 7.23 20.16 10.35
C ASP A 100 8.00 20.30 9.04
N GLN A 101 8.43 19.18 8.45
CA GLN A 101 9.19 19.15 7.19
C GLN A 101 8.30 18.81 6.00
N THR A 102 8.58 19.44 4.87
CA THR A 102 7.97 19.10 3.58
C THR A 102 9.07 18.71 2.60
N TRP A 103 8.96 17.50 2.08
CA TRP A 103 9.80 16.96 1.02
C TRP A 103 9.00 17.01 -0.27
N THR A 104 9.51 17.74 -1.26
CA THR A 104 8.92 17.76 -2.60
C THR A 104 9.27 16.49 -3.37
N PHE A 105 8.60 16.25 -4.51
CA PHE A 105 8.97 15.14 -5.40
C PHE A 105 10.44 15.24 -5.85
N GLU A 106 10.93 16.44 -6.12
CA GLU A 106 12.34 16.68 -6.47
C GLU A 106 13.29 16.38 -5.30
N ASP A 107 12.95 16.74 -4.06
CA ASP A 107 13.79 16.43 -2.89
C ASP A 107 13.94 14.92 -2.69
N VAL A 108 12.82 14.19 -2.79
CA VAL A 108 12.82 12.72 -2.71
C VAL A 108 13.62 12.11 -3.86
N ASP A 109 13.50 12.64 -5.07
CA ASP A 109 14.26 12.15 -6.22
C ASP A 109 15.76 12.35 -6.04
N ARG A 110 16.19 13.57 -5.67
CA ARG A 110 17.60 13.90 -5.44
C ARG A 110 18.22 13.06 -4.33
N TYR A 111 17.53 12.88 -3.20
CA TYR A 111 18.02 12.04 -2.12
C TYR A 111 18.11 10.57 -2.56
N SER A 112 17.08 10.04 -3.21
CA SER A 112 17.08 8.66 -3.69
C SER A 112 18.14 8.41 -4.77
N ASN A 113 18.46 9.40 -5.61
CA ASN A 113 19.54 9.32 -6.59
C ASN A 113 20.91 9.18 -5.91
N LYS A 114 21.18 9.93 -4.84
CA LYS A 114 22.43 9.78 -4.06
C LYS A 114 22.58 8.38 -3.48
N ILE A 115 21.51 7.83 -2.90
CA ILE A 115 21.50 6.44 -2.41
C ILE A 115 21.81 5.46 -3.56
N GLY A 116 21.10 5.59 -4.69
CA GLY A 116 21.30 4.72 -5.84
C GLY A 116 22.73 4.77 -6.37
N ASN A 117 23.32 5.97 -6.52
CA ASN A 117 24.70 6.15 -6.96
C ASN A 117 25.70 5.53 -5.98
N MET A 118 25.51 5.72 -4.67
CA MET A 118 26.38 5.16 -3.64
C MET A 118 26.37 3.63 -3.66
N PHE A 119 25.19 3.00 -3.66
CA PHE A 119 25.11 1.53 -3.71
C PHE A 119 25.62 0.98 -5.04
N CYS A 120 25.38 1.67 -6.15
CA CYS A 120 25.91 1.29 -7.46
C CYS A 120 27.45 1.30 -7.48
N SER A 121 28.09 2.34 -6.94
CA SER A 121 29.56 2.41 -6.88
C SER A 121 30.17 1.34 -5.97
N MET A 122 29.41 0.83 -5.00
CA MET A 122 29.79 -0.31 -4.17
C MET A 122 29.59 -1.68 -4.85
N GLY A 123 29.13 -1.70 -6.11
CA GLY A 123 28.92 -2.93 -6.87
C GLY A 123 27.62 -3.66 -6.53
N PHE A 124 26.62 -2.96 -5.97
CA PHE A 124 25.26 -3.49 -5.90
C PHE A 124 24.59 -3.39 -7.28
N SER A 125 23.86 -4.44 -7.62
CA SER A 125 23.25 -4.61 -8.93
C SER A 125 21.90 -5.31 -8.84
N ARG A 126 21.24 -5.47 -9.99
CA ARG A 126 19.93 -6.12 -10.10
C ARG A 126 19.90 -7.49 -9.42
N GLY A 127 18.93 -7.71 -8.52
CA GLY A 127 18.74 -8.97 -7.81
C GLY A 127 19.56 -9.11 -6.52
N ASP A 128 20.53 -8.22 -6.29
CA ASP A 128 21.08 -8.06 -4.94
C ASP A 128 19.97 -7.57 -3.99
N LYS A 129 20.10 -7.88 -2.70
CA LYS A 129 19.13 -7.50 -1.68
C LYS A 129 19.74 -6.63 -0.61
N VAL A 130 19.05 -5.54 -0.28
CA VAL A 130 19.41 -4.65 0.84
C VAL A 130 18.20 -4.48 1.74
N ALA A 131 18.30 -4.96 2.98
CA ALA A 131 17.21 -4.89 3.94
C ALA A 131 17.11 -3.51 4.59
N ILE A 132 15.88 -3.08 4.86
CA ILE A 132 15.57 -1.85 5.61
C ILE A 132 14.94 -2.25 6.96
N TYR A 133 15.54 -1.77 8.05
CA TYR A 133 15.10 -1.95 9.43
C TYR A 133 15.01 -0.58 10.13
N MET A 134 13.94 0.15 9.83
CA MET A 134 13.77 1.56 10.22
C MET A 134 12.31 1.84 10.58
N ILE A 135 12.07 2.86 11.41
CA ILE A 135 10.71 3.38 11.61
C ILE A 135 10.30 4.27 10.43
N ASN A 136 9.03 4.67 10.40
CA ASN A 136 8.51 5.57 9.37
C ASN A 136 9.24 6.92 9.40
N CYS A 137 9.89 7.25 8.28
CA CYS A 137 10.52 8.55 8.03
C CYS A 137 10.65 8.78 6.51
N PRO A 138 10.91 10.02 6.05
CA PRO A 138 11.13 10.32 4.62
C PRO A 138 12.30 9.53 4.02
N GLU A 139 13.38 9.34 4.78
CA GLU A 139 14.58 8.63 4.34
C GLU A 139 14.29 7.17 4.02
N TYR A 140 13.38 6.51 4.75
CA TYR A 140 12.89 5.17 4.42
C TYR A 140 12.45 5.09 2.95
N THR A 141 11.64 6.07 2.51
CA THR A 141 11.12 6.13 1.15
C THR A 141 12.24 6.40 0.15
N CYS A 142 13.14 7.32 0.48
CA CYS A 142 14.24 7.68 -0.41
C CYS A 142 15.23 6.52 -0.60
N ILE A 143 15.52 5.78 0.48
CA ILE A 143 16.34 4.55 0.43
C ILE A 143 15.66 3.51 -0.44
N PHE A 144 14.38 3.23 -0.20
CA PHE A 144 13.61 2.25 -0.97
C PHE A 144 13.62 2.58 -2.47
N LEU A 145 13.38 3.84 -2.83
CA LEU A 145 13.42 4.29 -4.23
C LEU A 145 14.84 4.25 -4.82
N GLY A 146 15.86 4.64 -4.05
CA GLY A 146 17.26 4.67 -4.50
C GLY A 146 17.78 3.27 -4.84
N LEU A 147 17.52 2.30 -3.96
CA LEU A 147 17.82 0.88 -4.21
C LEU A 147 17.00 0.34 -5.40
N SER A 148 15.72 0.69 -5.48
CA SER A 148 14.86 0.27 -6.60
C SER A 148 15.35 0.78 -7.95
N LYS A 149 15.93 2.00 -8.03
CA LYS A 149 16.46 2.59 -9.28
C LYS A 149 17.60 1.77 -9.90
N ILE A 150 18.36 1.04 -9.07
CA ILE A 150 19.47 0.19 -9.51
C ILE A 150 19.08 -1.30 -9.57
N GLY A 151 17.79 -1.62 -9.38
CA GLY A 151 17.26 -2.99 -9.44
C GLY A 151 17.55 -3.84 -8.21
N VAL A 152 18.00 -3.22 -7.11
CA VAL A 152 18.17 -3.92 -5.83
C VAL A 152 16.79 -4.17 -5.24
N GLU A 153 16.57 -5.42 -4.81
CA GLU A 153 15.35 -5.86 -4.16
C GLU A 153 15.42 -5.53 -2.66
N VAL A 154 14.31 -5.09 -2.08
CA VAL A 154 14.34 -4.49 -0.73
C VAL A 154 13.50 -5.29 0.27
N PRO A 155 14.11 -6.13 1.12
CA PRO A 155 13.40 -6.70 2.26
C PRO A 155 13.02 -5.65 3.30
N LEU A 156 11.71 -5.52 3.56
CA LEU A 156 11.15 -4.53 4.47
C LEU A 156 10.86 -5.18 5.83
N ILE A 157 11.76 -5.00 6.79
CA ILE A 157 11.71 -5.74 8.05
C ILE A 157 10.89 -4.97 9.10
N ASN A 158 10.07 -5.70 9.85
CA ASN A 158 9.36 -5.15 11.00
C ASN A 158 10.35 -4.75 12.10
N TYR A 159 10.43 -3.46 12.40
CA TYR A 159 11.34 -2.89 13.40
C TYR A 159 11.09 -3.35 14.86
N ASN A 160 9.98 -4.07 15.13
CA ASN A 160 9.71 -4.64 16.45
C ASN A 160 10.32 -6.05 16.63
N LEU A 161 10.84 -6.66 15.56
CA LEU A 161 11.48 -7.96 15.63
C LEU A 161 12.90 -7.82 16.15
N THR A 162 13.29 -8.70 17.06
CA THR A 162 14.63 -8.73 17.67
C THR A 162 15.23 -10.13 17.58
N GLU A 163 16.52 -10.22 17.89
CA GLU A 163 17.24 -11.47 18.11
C GLU A 163 17.03 -12.50 16.98
N GLN A 164 16.63 -13.74 17.30
CA GLN A 164 16.48 -14.83 16.34
C GLN A 164 15.43 -14.52 15.26
N SER A 165 14.37 -13.78 15.58
CA SER A 165 13.35 -13.44 14.58
C SER A 165 13.91 -12.45 13.56
N LEU A 166 14.74 -11.50 14.01
CA LEU A 166 15.40 -10.54 13.15
C LEU A 166 16.51 -11.21 12.31
N LEU A 167 17.32 -12.07 12.91
CA LEU A 167 18.33 -12.87 12.22
C LEU A 167 17.69 -13.74 11.12
N HIS A 168 16.59 -14.42 11.45
CA HIS A 168 15.86 -15.21 10.47
C HIS A 168 15.41 -14.37 9.26
N CYS A 169 14.97 -13.13 9.47
CA CYS A 169 14.54 -12.27 8.37
C CYS A 169 15.67 -11.97 7.37
N ILE A 170 16.88 -11.70 7.87
CA ILE A 170 18.03 -11.41 7.01
C ILE A 170 18.58 -12.67 6.32
N GLU A 171 18.53 -13.81 7.00
CA GLU A 171 19.01 -15.09 6.46
C GLU A 171 18.07 -15.64 5.38
N VAL A 172 16.75 -15.62 5.61
CA VAL A 172 15.76 -16.21 4.69
C VAL A 172 15.69 -15.47 3.35
N THR A 173 16.13 -14.21 3.33
CA THR A 173 16.18 -13.42 2.09
C THR A 173 17.56 -13.42 1.44
N ASP A 174 18.62 -13.87 2.11
CA ASP A 174 20.00 -13.82 1.61
C ASP A 174 20.39 -12.40 1.18
N ILE A 175 20.41 -11.48 2.15
CA ILE A 175 20.76 -10.07 1.91
C ILE A 175 22.27 -9.88 1.70
N LYS A 176 22.63 -8.81 0.98
CA LYS A 176 24.01 -8.35 0.75
C LYS A 176 24.32 -7.04 1.48
N GLY A 177 23.31 -6.30 1.93
CA GLY A 177 23.47 -5.11 2.76
C GLY A 177 22.29 -4.90 3.71
N PHE A 178 22.53 -4.14 4.78
CA PHE A 178 21.56 -3.90 5.85
C PHE A 178 21.58 -2.42 6.23
N ILE A 179 20.42 -1.77 6.23
CA ILE A 179 20.27 -0.37 6.64
C ILE A 179 19.32 -0.31 7.83
N TYR A 180 19.75 0.33 8.90
CA TYR A 180 18.93 0.51 10.09
C TYR A 180 18.96 1.94 10.63
N GLU A 181 17.97 2.26 11.45
CA GLU A 181 17.88 3.56 12.15
C GLU A 181 18.56 3.51 13.51
N GLU A 182 19.32 4.55 13.89
CA GLU A 182 20.10 4.59 15.13
C GLU A 182 19.26 4.29 16.38
N SER A 183 18.00 4.73 16.43
CA SER A 183 17.07 4.47 17.55
C SER A 183 16.82 2.97 17.81
N LEU A 184 17.20 2.09 16.88
CA LEU A 184 17.06 0.65 16.95
C LEU A 184 18.40 -0.09 17.18
N GLU A 185 19.50 0.63 17.41
CA GLU A 185 20.86 0.06 17.56
C GLU A 185 20.93 -1.06 18.61
N SER A 186 20.17 -0.94 19.70
CA SER A 186 20.10 -1.98 20.74
C SER A 186 19.68 -3.34 20.19
N SER A 187 18.70 -3.36 19.27
CA SER A 187 18.22 -4.59 18.62
C SER A 187 19.20 -5.11 17.55
N VAL A 188 19.97 -4.21 16.95
CA VAL A 188 20.98 -4.52 15.93
C VAL A 188 22.29 -5.03 16.54
N SER A 189 22.63 -4.61 17.76
CA SER A 189 23.89 -5.01 18.42
C SER A 189 24.09 -6.52 18.49
N TRP A 190 23.04 -7.25 18.91
CA TRP A 190 23.04 -8.70 18.98
C TRP A 190 23.16 -9.36 17.60
N LEU A 191 22.48 -8.79 16.61
CA LEU A 191 22.48 -9.25 15.23
C LEU A 191 23.85 -9.06 14.58
N TYR A 192 24.45 -7.87 14.74
CA TYR A 192 25.70 -7.46 14.13
C TYR A 192 26.87 -8.36 14.53
N GLN A 193 26.92 -8.82 15.78
CA GLN A 193 27.94 -9.78 16.25
C GLN A 193 27.89 -11.12 15.51
N ARG A 194 26.73 -11.48 14.93
CA ARG A 194 26.47 -12.74 14.22
C ARG A 194 26.50 -12.59 12.70
N MET A 195 26.61 -11.36 12.20
CA MET A 195 26.79 -11.09 10.77
C MET A 195 28.19 -11.49 10.32
N SER A 196 28.31 -11.91 9.06
CA SER A 196 29.61 -12.08 8.41
C SER A 196 30.35 -10.75 8.27
N GLU A 197 31.68 -10.76 8.15
CA GLU A 197 32.46 -9.53 7.97
C GLU A 197 32.05 -8.74 6.72
N ASN A 198 31.71 -9.44 5.63
CA ASN A 198 31.18 -8.80 4.42
C ASN A 198 29.85 -8.07 4.68
N MET A 199 28.97 -8.67 5.49
CA MET A 199 27.69 -8.05 5.86
C MET A 199 27.89 -6.86 6.81
N LYS A 200 28.83 -6.97 7.76
CA LYS A 200 29.21 -5.85 8.65
C LYS A 200 29.71 -4.65 7.84
N ASN A 201 30.56 -4.89 6.84
CA ASN A 201 31.03 -3.85 5.93
C ASN A 201 29.90 -3.18 5.15
N ASN A 202 28.82 -3.92 4.86
CA ASN A 202 27.62 -3.41 4.16
C ASN A 202 26.46 -3.09 5.12
N THR A 203 26.74 -2.86 6.40
CA THR A 203 25.77 -2.36 7.37
C THR A 203 25.87 -0.85 7.50
N PHE A 204 24.72 -0.18 7.42
CA PHE A 204 24.62 1.28 7.51
C PHE A 204 23.62 1.72 8.58
N CYS A 205 23.98 2.76 9.31
CA CYS A 205 23.14 3.44 10.29
C CYS A 205 22.69 4.82 9.75
N ILE A 206 21.47 5.25 10.09
CA ILE A 206 20.91 6.56 9.71
C ILE A 206 20.14 7.23 10.86
N ARG A 207 19.97 8.55 10.75
CA ARG A 207 19.18 9.44 11.61
C ARG A 207 19.69 9.51 13.06
N GLY A 208 20.99 9.78 13.19
CA GLY A 208 21.71 9.89 14.46
C GLY A 208 22.79 10.96 14.49
N GLU A 209 23.36 11.26 15.67
CA GLU A 209 24.41 12.29 15.85
C GLU A 209 25.81 11.83 15.37
N LYS A 210 25.89 10.87 14.43
CA LYS A 210 27.12 10.11 14.10
C LYS A 210 27.72 9.38 15.31
N THR A 211 26.89 9.08 16.31
CA THR A 211 27.28 8.42 17.57
C THR A 211 27.17 6.90 17.51
N SER A 212 26.50 6.37 16.49
CA SER A 212 26.36 4.93 16.29
C SER A 212 27.71 4.22 16.28
N SER A 213 27.80 3.17 17.09
CA SER A 213 29.00 2.33 17.20
C SER A 213 29.03 1.19 16.17
N ILE A 214 27.97 1.03 15.38
CA ILE A 214 27.73 -0.13 14.52
C ILE A 214 27.48 0.29 13.07
N GLY A 215 28.29 -0.26 12.15
CA GLY A 215 28.18 0.02 10.72
C GLY A 215 28.65 1.43 10.34
N ARG A 216 28.41 1.78 9.07
CA ARG A 216 28.81 3.07 8.48
C ARG A 216 27.66 4.08 8.55
N HIS A 217 27.97 5.36 8.72
CA HIS A 217 26.95 6.41 8.75
C HIS A 217 26.46 6.76 7.34
N LEU A 218 25.23 6.37 6.99
CA LEU A 218 24.71 6.43 5.62
C LEU A 218 24.79 7.83 5.01
N GLU A 219 24.38 8.86 5.74
CA GLU A 219 24.36 10.24 5.22
C GLU A 219 25.76 10.79 4.97
N SER A 220 26.76 10.31 5.73
CA SER A 220 28.15 10.69 5.52
C SER A 220 28.69 10.06 4.24
N GLU A 221 28.40 8.78 4.03
CA GLU A 221 28.85 8.02 2.86
C GLU A 221 28.22 8.54 1.56
N MET A 222 26.93 8.89 1.59
CA MET A 222 26.22 9.35 0.39
C MET A 222 26.45 10.84 0.06
N LYS A 223 27.11 11.61 0.95
CA LYS A 223 27.18 13.08 0.86
C LYS A 223 27.70 13.56 -0.49
N ASP A 224 28.80 12.95 -0.93
CA ASP A 224 29.57 13.34 -2.12
C ASP A 224 29.10 12.65 -3.40
N PHE A 225 28.09 11.79 -3.31
CA PHE A 225 27.50 11.16 -4.49
C PHE A 225 26.57 12.11 -5.25
N PRO A 226 26.49 12.00 -6.59
CA PRO A 226 25.60 12.81 -7.40
C PRO A 226 24.13 12.63 -7.00
N ASP A 227 23.36 13.71 -7.08
CA ASP A 227 21.91 13.71 -6.90
C ASP A 227 21.14 13.54 -8.23
N THR A 228 21.86 13.28 -9.33
CA THR A 228 21.33 12.89 -10.63
C THR A 228 21.13 11.38 -10.72
N ALA A 229 20.20 10.93 -11.56
CA ALA A 229 19.88 9.51 -11.70
C ALA A 229 21.12 8.61 -11.94
N PRO A 230 21.21 7.44 -11.28
CA PRO A 230 22.36 6.55 -11.41
C PRO A 230 22.45 5.86 -12.78
N PRO A 231 23.66 5.74 -13.39
CA PRO A 231 23.87 5.00 -14.63
C PRO A 231 24.26 3.52 -14.38
N PRO A 232 23.72 2.54 -15.13
CA PRO A 232 22.55 2.62 -16.00
C PRO A 232 21.26 2.46 -15.17
N LEU A 233 20.18 3.11 -15.61
CA LEU A 233 18.83 2.66 -15.28
C LEU A 233 18.71 1.25 -15.88
N VAL A 234 18.96 0.22 -15.07
CA VAL A 234 18.76 -1.18 -15.46
C VAL A 234 17.41 -1.25 -16.15
N GLU A 235 17.34 -1.90 -17.32
CA GLU A 235 16.10 -2.12 -18.07
C GLU A 235 15.18 -3.00 -17.19
N ALA A 236 14.53 -2.34 -16.25
CA ALA A 236 13.86 -2.97 -15.16
C ALA A 236 12.53 -3.47 -15.70
N LYS A 237 12.25 -4.76 -15.46
CA LYS A 237 11.05 -5.38 -15.97
C LYS A 237 10.00 -5.25 -14.88
N SER A 238 8.80 -4.83 -15.24
CA SER A 238 7.68 -4.72 -14.30
C SER A 238 7.40 -6.02 -13.50
N ASP A 239 7.84 -7.18 -14.03
CA ASP A 239 7.67 -8.49 -13.40
C ASP A 239 8.85 -8.93 -12.51
N ASP A 240 9.89 -8.09 -12.38
CA ASP A 240 10.97 -8.28 -11.39
C ASP A 240 10.44 -8.08 -9.97
N TRP A 241 11.13 -8.70 -9.02
CA TRP A 241 10.90 -8.46 -7.60
C TRP A 241 11.33 -7.04 -7.24
N CYS A 242 10.55 -6.42 -6.37
CA CYS A 242 10.74 -5.05 -5.93
C CYS A 242 11.12 -5.03 -4.45
N CYS A 243 10.36 -5.76 -3.64
CA CYS A 243 10.55 -5.82 -2.20
C CYS A 243 10.08 -7.16 -1.64
N TYR A 244 10.45 -7.42 -0.39
CA TYR A 244 9.93 -8.52 0.40
C TYR A 244 9.15 -7.95 1.58
N ILE A 245 7.95 -8.45 1.80
CA ILE A 245 7.13 -8.12 2.96
C ILE A 245 7.01 -9.37 3.81
N TYR A 246 7.31 -9.25 5.10
CA TYR A 246 7.26 -10.39 6.01
C TYR A 246 5.86 -10.57 6.59
N THR A 247 5.38 -11.82 6.60
CA THR A 247 4.13 -12.23 7.25
C THR A 247 4.41 -13.17 8.42
N SER A 248 3.47 -13.26 9.36
CA SER A 248 3.56 -14.25 10.44
C SER A 248 3.53 -15.66 9.83
N GLY A 249 4.63 -16.41 9.97
CA GLY A 249 4.68 -17.80 9.53
C GLY A 249 3.93 -18.72 10.49
N THR A 250 3.47 -19.87 9.98
CA THR A 250 2.79 -20.90 10.78
C THR A 250 3.69 -21.53 11.83
N THR A 251 5.00 -21.43 11.66
CA THR A 251 6.05 -21.92 12.57
C THR A 251 6.46 -20.88 13.64
N GLY A 252 5.82 -19.71 13.65
CA GLY A 252 6.15 -18.58 14.53
C GLY A 252 7.23 -17.64 13.97
N LEU A 253 8.08 -18.11 13.06
CA LEU A 253 9.09 -17.28 12.40
C LEU A 253 8.50 -16.53 11.18
N PRO A 254 8.92 -15.27 10.91
CA PRO A 254 8.37 -14.50 9.78
C PRO A 254 8.73 -15.09 8.41
N LYS A 255 7.75 -15.19 7.51
CA LYS A 255 7.94 -15.62 6.12
C LYS A 255 8.15 -14.42 5.22
N ALA A 256 9.22 -14.42 4.41
CA ALA A 256 9.43 -13.40 3.38
C ALA A 256 8.53 -13.66 2.16
N VAL A 257 7.63 -12.72 1.85
CA VAL A 257 6.77 -12.77 0.67
C VAL A 257 7.36 -11.85 -0.40
N PRO A 258 7.83 -12.38 -1.54
CA PRO A 258 8.39 -11.56 -2.61
C PRO A 258 7.28 -10.82 -3.37
N ILE A 259 7.45 -9.52 -3.58
CA ILE A 259 6.47 -8.63 -4.22
C ILE A 259 7.06 -8.08 -5.51
N ARG A 260 6.38 -8.30 -6.63
CA ARG A 260 6.76 -7.75 -7.94
C ARG A 260 6.37 -6.27 -8.06
N HIS A 261 7.07 -5.52 -8.91
CA HIS A 261 6.66 -4.15 -9.22
C HIS A 261 5.20 -4.09 -9.71
N THR A 262 4.78 -5.00 -10.60
CA THR A 262 3.38 -5.12 -11.08
C THR A 262 2.36 -5.27 -9.97
N ARG A 263 2.68 -6.09 -8.96
CA ARG A 263 1.81 -6.26 -7.79
C ARG A 263 1.75 -4.98 -6.98
N TYR A 264 2.91 -4.38 -6.71
CA TYR A 264 3.00 -3.15 -5.91
C TYR A 264 2.18 -2.01 -6.52
N PHE A 265 2.45 -1.64 -7.78
CA PHE A 265 1.71 -0.54 -8.40
C PHE A 265 0.26 -0.92 -8.70
N GLY A 266 -0.02 -2.19 -9.02
CA GLY A 266 -1.38 -2.68 -9.26
C GLY A 266 -2.27 -2.50 -8.03
N THR A 267 -1.77 -2.84 -6.84
CA THR A 267 -2.46 -2.60 -5.58
C THR A 267 -2.66 -1.10 -5.31
N ALA A 268 -1.64 -0.27 -5.53
CA ALA A 268 -1.74 1.18 -5.33
C ALA A 268 -2.81 1.82 -6.25
N ILE A 269 -2.85 1.45 -7.53
CA ILE A 269 -3.85 1.93 -8.51
C ILE A 269 -5.25 1.40 -8.19
N LEU A 270 -5.38 0.12 -7.78
CA LEU A 270 -6.66 -0.45 -7.37
C LEU A 270 -7.26 0.36 -6.22
N LEU A 271 -6.49 0.64 -5.18
CA LEU A 271 -6.99 1.34 -3.99
C LEU A 271 -7.28 2.82 -4.26
N ASP A 272 -6.47 3.49 -5.08
CA ASP A 272 -6.77 4.84 -5.57
C ASP A 272 -8.16 4.90 -6.21
N PHE A 273 -8.40 3.97 -7.12
CA PHE A 273 -9.56 3.99 -7.98
C PHE A 273 -10.85 3.49 -7.30
N MET A 274 -10.74 2.49 -6.42
CA MET A 274 -11.84 2.01 -5.58
C MET A 274 -12.22 3.03 -4.50
N SER A 275 -11.24 3.77 -4.00
CA SER A 275 -11.46 4.80 -2.98
C SER A 275 -11.93 6.13 -3.55
N ASP A 276 -11.99 6.27 -4.88
CA ASP A 276 -12.29 7.54 -5.55
C ASP A 276 -11.29 8.63 -5.12
N LEU A 277 -10.00 8.28 -5.02
CA LEU A 277 -8.97 9.27 -4.76
C LEU A 277 -8.85 10.26 -5.94
N ARG A 278 -8.57 11.51 -5.59
CA ARG A 278 -8.43 12.66 -6.49
C ARG A 278 -6.95 13.04 -6.59
N PRO A 279 -6.49 13.62 -7.70
CA PRO A 279 -5.08 13.98 -7.87
C PRO A 279 -4.50 14.93 -6.80
N ASP A 280 -5.36 15.74 -6.18
CA ASP A 280 -5.07 16.73 -5.15
C ASP A 280 -5.27 16.22 -3.71
N ASP A 281 -5.63 14.95 -3.52
CA ASP A 281 -5.76 14.42 -2.17
C ASP A 281 -4.43 14.40 -1.40
N VAL A 282 -4.57 14.63 -0.10
CA VAL A 282 -3.51 14.48 0.89
C VAL A 282 -3.83 13.25 1.74
N VAL A 283 -2.99 12.23 1.64
CA VAL A 283 -3.20 10.91 2.25
C VAL A 283 -2.43 10.82 3.57
N TYR A 284 -3.14 10.67 4.68
CA TYR A 284 -2.53 10.46 5.99
C TYR A 284 -2.14 8.99 6.18
N VAL A 285 -0.84 8.74 6.33
CA VAL A 285 -0.22 7.42 6.47
C VAL A 285 0.41 7.31 7.85
N ASN A 286 -0.31 6.64 8.74
CA ASN A 286 0.06 6.37 10.13
C ASN A 286 0.42 4.89 10.38
N LEU A 287 0.47 4.09 9.30
CA LEU A 287 0.73 2.66 9.34
C LEU A 287 2.20 2.39 8.99
N PRO A 288 2.81 1.30 9.50
CA PRO A 288 4.22 1.02 9.25
C PRO A 288 4.52 0.79 7.75
N LEU A 289 5.57 1.44 7.25
CA LEU A 289 5.96 1.35 5.83
C LEU A 289 6.49 -0.04 5.44
N TYR A 290 6.93 -0.85 6.39
CA TYR A 290 7.35 -2.23 6.13
C TYR A 290 6.17 -3.20 5.87
N HIS A 291 4.93 -2.76 6.14
CA HIS A 291 3.72 -3.53 5.86
C HIS A 291 3.01 -3.04 4.60
N THR A 292 2.30 -3.95 3.91
CA THR A 292 1.51 -3.65 2.70
C THR A 292 0.58 -2.44 2.86
N ALA A 293 -0.05 -2.27 4.02
CA ALA A 293 -0.98 -1.17 4.24
C ALA A 293 -0.27 0.20 4.25
N GLY A 294 0.84 0.35 4.97
CA GLY A 294 1.61 1.60 4.99
C GLY A 294 2.45 1.77 3.73
N GLY A 295 3.26 0.77 3.39
CA GLY A 295 4.22 0.80 2.29
C GLY A 295 3.59 0.74 0.91
N THR A 296 2.74 -0.26 0.63
CA THR A 296 2.18 -0.44 -0.72
C THR A 296 0.95 0.42 -0.96
N ILE A 297 0.02 0.46 -0.01
CA ILE A 297 -1.25 1.18 -0.19
C ILE A 297 -1.05 2.67 0.09
N GLY A 298 -0.42 3.04 1.21
CA GLY A 298 -0.20 4.43 1.60
C GLY A 298 0.86 5.12 0.77
N LEU A 299 2.11 4.72 0.95
CA LEU A 299 3.25 5.30 0.23
C LEU A 299 3.14 5.08 -1.29
N GLY A 300 2.52 3.98 -1.73
CA GLY A 300 2.20 3.77 -3.14
C GLY A 300 1.31 4.88 -3.75
N GLN A 301 0.48 5.59 -2.98
CA GLN A 301 -0.26 6.75 -3.51
C GLN A 301 0.67 7.88 -3.94
N MET A 302 1.78 8.08 -3.22
CA MET A 302 2.80 9.05 -3.60
C MET A 302 3.65 8.53 -4.77
N ILE A 303 4.18 7.31 -4.64
CA ILE A 303 5.11 6.71 -5.64
C ILE A 303 4.43 6.55 -7.01
N VAL A 304 3.21 5.99 -7.02
CA VAL A 304 2.54 5.55 -8.24
C VAL A 304 1.57 6.60 -8.76
N ASN A 305 0.82 7.23 -7.86
CA ASN A 305 -0.28 8.13 -8.23
C ASN A 305 0.05 9.61 -8.05
N GLY A 306 1.27 9.96 -7.63
CA GLY A 306 1.75 11.34 -7.54
C GLY A 306 1.01 12.20 -6.50
N LYS A 307 0.45 11.58 -5.45
CA LYS A 307 -0.27 12.26 -4.37
C LYS A 307 0.67 12.71 -3.25
N THR A 308 0.20 13.65 -2.44
CA THR A 308 0.90 14.07 -1.23
C THR A 308 0.57 13.10 -0.10
N VAL A 309 1.57 12.64 0.64
CA VAL A 309 1.42 11.79 1.82
C VAL A 309 1.85 12.57 3.06
N VAL A 310 1.01 12.57 4.09
CA VAL A 310 1.39 13.00 5.45
C VAL A 310 1.78 11.75 6.21
N LEU A 311 3.07 11.60 6.50
CA LEU A 311 3.64 10.43 7.14
C LEU A 311 3.87 10.69 8.63
N THR A 312 3.51 9.74 9.48
CA THR A 312 3.86 9.79 10.91
C THR A 312 4.81 8.66 11.29
N ARG A 313 5.64 8.89 12.33
CA ARG A 313 6.55 7.87 12.90
C ARG A 313 5.81 6.61 13.33
N LYS A 314 4.66 6.81 13.99
CA LYS A 314 3.78 5.77 14.50
C LYS A 314 2.36 6.32 14.67
N PHE A 315 1.41 5.43 14.91
CA PHE A 315 0.05 5.82 15.24
C PHE A 315 -0.04 6.51 16.61
N SER A 316 -0.84 7.57 16.69
CA SER A 316 -1.24 8.22 17.94
C SER A 316 -2.71 8.61 17.85
N ALA A 317 -3.56 8.02 18.70
CA ALA A 317 -5.00 8.29 18.70
C ALA A 317 -5.32 9.76 19.02
N ARG A 318 -4.58 10.36 19.98
CA ARG A 318 -4.77 11.76 20.39
C ARG A 318 -4.35 12.77 19.34
N GLN A 319 -3.41 12.39 18.46
CA GLN A 319 -2.85 13.27 17.45
C GLN A 319 -3.47 13.06 16.07
N PHE A 320 -4.07 11.89 15.81
CA PHE A 320 -4.63 11.49 14.52
C PHE A 320 -5.43 12.59 13.82
N TRP A 321 -6.46 13.14 14.48
CA TRP A 321 -7.30 14.19 13.88
C TRP A 321 -6.64 15.57 13.87
N LYS A 322 -5.77 15.86 14.84
CA LYS A 322 -5.01 17.12 14.89
C LYS A 322 -4.06 17.22 13.70
N ASP A 323 -3.37 16.14 13.36
CA ASP A 323 -2.51 16.07 12.18
C ASP A 323 -3.33 16.18 10.89
N CYS A 324 -4.48 15.49 10.84
CA CYS A 324 -5.39 15.60 9.70
C CYS A 324 -5.88 17.03 9.46
N ILE A 325 -6.14 17.79 10.52
CA ILE A 325 -6.52 19.20 10.44
C ILE A 325 -5.33 20.06 10.01
N LYS A 326 -4.20 19.95 10.72
CA LYS A 326 -2.98 20.73 10.48
C LYS A 326 -2.51 20.62 9.04
N HIS A 327 -2.51 19.40 8.50
CA HIS A 327 -2.01 19.11 7.16
C HIS A 327 -3.10 18.98 6.09
N LYS A 328 -4.35 19.33 6.43
CA LYS A 328 -5.51 19.30 5.51
C LYS A 328 -5.67 17.95 4.80
N CYS A 329 -5.51 16.86 5.54
CA CYS A 329 -5.67 15.51 5.02
C CYS A 329 -7.10 15.29 4.51
N THR A 330 -7.22 14.67 3.34
CA THR A 330 -8.51 14.33 2.71
C THR A 330 -8.76 12.83 2.70
N ALA A 331 -7.72 12.02 2.82
CA ALA A 331 -7.82 10.58 2.98
C ALA A 331 -7.00 10.12 4.17
N VAL A 332 -7.46 9.06 4.85
CA VAL A 332 -6.71 8.43 5.95
C VAL A 332 -6.58 6.94 5.69
N LEU A 333 -5.42 6.39 6.02
CA LEU A 333 -5.27 4.95 6.18
C LEU A 333 -5.62 4.53 7.61
N TYR A 334 -6.20 3.33 7.73
CA TYR A 334 -6.52 2.77 9.03
C TYR A 334 -6.35 1.25 9.06
N ILE A 335 -6.18 0.73 10.27
CA ILE A 335 -6.52 -0.65 10.64
C ILE A 335 -7.64 -0.60 11.67
N GLY A 336 -8.49 -1.62 11.78
CA GLY A 336 -9.66 -1.57 12.65
C GLY A 336 -9.37 -1.10 14.09
N GLU A 337 -8.22 -1.53 14.62
CA GLU A 337 -7.76 -1.16 15.95
C GLU A 337 -7.39 0.33 16.08
N SER A 338 -6.84 0.96 15.03
CA SER A 338 -6.57 2.41 15.06
C SER A 338 -7.87 3.23 15.14
N CYS A 339 -8.94 2.78 14.46
CA CYS A 339 -10.26 3.42 14.58
C CYS A 339 -10.86 3.23 15.97
N ARG A 340 -10.70 2.05 16.57
CA ARG A 340 -11.13 1.79 17.96
C ARG A 340 -10.41 2.68 18.96
N TYR A 341 -9.10 2.84 18.81
CA TYR A 341 -8.33 3.75 19.66
C TYR A 341 -8.72 5.22 19.45
N ALA A 342 -8.98 5.65 18.21
CA ALA A 342 -9.47 7.01 17.94
C ALA A 342 -10.83 7.26 18.63
N LEU A 343 -11.75 6.30 18.59
CA LEU A 343 -13.03 6.39 19.31
C LEU A 343 -12.87 6.42 20.83
N ALA A 344 -11.83 5.79 21.38
CA ALA A 344 -11.57 5.77 22.82
C ALA A 344 -11.01 7.11 23.35
N VAL A 345 -10.53 8.01 22.48
CA VAL A 345 -10.17 9.38 22.87
C VAL A 345 -11.44 10.13 23.25
N PRO A 346 -11.47 10.89 24.37
CA PRO A 346 -12.65 11.67 24.75
C PRO A 346 -13.18 12.54 23.58
N PRO A 347 -14.51 12.64 23.40
CA PRO A 347 -15.11 13.53 22.39
C PRO A 347 -14.58 14.95 22.48
N ASP A 348 -14.19 15.50 21.34
CA ASP A 348 -13.72 16.88 21.22
C ASP A 348 -14.23 17.46 19.89
N PRO A 349 -15.31 18.28 19.92
CA PRO A 349 -15.87 18.88 18.71
C PRO A 349 -14.85 19.67 17.87
N ALA A 350 -13.80 20.24 18.50
CA ALA A 350 -12.77 21.00 17.81
C ALA A 350 -11.88 20.13 16.91
N THR A 351 -11.78 18.81 17.19
CA THR A 351 -11.01 17.88 16.37
C THR A 351 -11.84 16.83 15.65
N ASP A 352 -12.97 16.42 16.24
CA ASP A 352 -13.76 15.30 15.75
C ASP A 352 -14.37 15.57 14.37
N THR A 353 -14.65 16.84 14.02
CA THR A 353 -15.33 17.19 12.75
C THR A 353 -14.68 18.31 11.95
N ALA A 354 -13.62 18.93 12.48
CA ALA A 354 -12.94 20.06 11.82
C ALA A 354 -12.00 19.62 10.68
N HIS A 355 -11.76 18.33 10.52
CA HIS A 355 -10.88 17.79 9.47
C HIS A 355 -11.57 17.78 8.09
N SER A 356 -10.77 17.70 7.01
CA SER A 356 -11.28 17.61 5.63
C SER A 356 -11.35 16.17 5.08
N VAL A 357 -11.19 15.15 5.95
CA VAL A 357 -11.16 13.74 5.56
C VAL A 357 -12.51 13.31 4.97
N ARG A 358 -12.48 12.90 3.71
CA ARG A 358 -13.64 12.43 2.94
C ARG A 358 -13.68 10.91 2.76
N VAL A 359 -12.53 10.24 2.94
CA VAL A 359 -12.43 8.79 2.77
C VAL A 359 -11.44 8.18 3.76
N ALA A 360 -11.86 7.11 4.43
CA ALA A 360 -10.98 6.24 5.21
C ALA A 360 -10.79 4.92 4.46
N ILE A 361 -9.54 4.48 4.31
CA ILE A 361 -9.18 3.29 3.52
C ILE A 361 -8.41 2.34 4.43
N GLY A 362 -8.85 1.09 4.55
CA GLY A 362 -8.24 0.18 5.51
C GLY A 362 -8.85 -1.19 5.52
N ASN A 363 -8.60 -1.92 6.60
CA ASN A 363 -9.10 -3.27 6.80
C ASN A 363 -9.32 -3.59 8.29
N GLY A 364 -10.22 -4.54 8.54
CA GLY A 364 -10.46 -5.10 9.88
C GLY A 364 -11.36 -4.25 10.77
N LEU A 365 -12.17 -3.36 10.21
CA LEU A 365 -13.08 -2.51 10.97
C LEU A 365 -14.31 -3.31 11.41
N ARG A 366 -14.41 -3.56 12.71
CA ARG A 366 -15.58 -4.24 13.28
C ARG A 366 -16.83 -3.39 13.13
N ARG A 367 -18.00 -4.03 12.97
CA ARG A 367 -19.28 -3.36 12.71
C ARG A 367 -19.68 -2.36 13.80
N ASP A 368 -19.43 -2.70 15.06
CA ASP A 368 -19.69 -1.86 16.23
C ASP A 368 -18.79 -0.61 16.27
N VAL A 369 -17.55 -0.73 15.80
CA VAL A 369 -16.61 0.38 15.65
C VAL A 369 -16.95 1.24 14.43
N TRP A 370 -17.30 0.61 13.30
CA TRP A 370 -17.57 1.31 12.04
C TRP A 370 -18.62 2.40 12.18
N LEU A 371 -19.81 2.05 12.70
CA LEU A 371 -20.94 2.97 12.75
C LEU A 371 -20.62 4.17 13.65
N GLN A 372 -20.03 3.91 14.82
CA GLN A 372 -19.62 4.95 15.76
C GLN A 372 -18.53 5.85 15.18
N PHE A 373 -17.52 5.26 14.51
CA PHE A 373 -16.44 6.01 13.88
C PHE A 373 -16.97 6.93 12.79
N GLN A 374 -17.82 6.41 11.91
CA GLN A 374 -18.43 7.17 10.84
C GLN A 374 -19.33 8.29 11.36
N GLU A 375 -20.12 8.01 12.41
CA GLU A 375 -21.05 8.98 13.00
C GLU A 375 -20.33 10.10 13.75
N ARG A 376 -19.34 9.78 14.58
CA ARG A 376 -18.59 10.75 15.39
C ARG A 376 -17.73 11.64 14.51
N PHE A 377 -16.93 11.03 13.63
CA PHE A 377 -15.94 11.76 12.83
C PHE A 377 -16.46 12.23 11.46
N LYS A 378 -17.74 11.97 11.15
CA LYS A 378 -18.39 12.43 9.91
C LYS A 378 -17.61 12.07 8.62
N VAL A 379 -16.92 10.93 8.60
CA VAL A 379 -16.20 10.44 7.41
C VAL A 379 -17.20 9.84 6.41
N PRO A 380 -17.47 10.47 5.26
CA PRO A 380 -18.58 10.07 4.38
C PRO A 380 -18.41 8.67 3.77
N LYS A 381 -17.16 8.26 3.53
CA LYS A 381 -16.85 7.00 2.86
C LYS A 381 -15.80 6.23 3.63
N ILE A 382 -16.12 4.99 3.98
CA ILE A 382 -15.16 4.02 4.51
C ILE A 382 -15.03 2.91 3.46
N VAL A 383 -13.79 2.64 3.05
CA VAL A 383 -13.45 1.63 2.05
C VAL A 383 -12.65 0.55 2.73
N GLU A 384 -13.26 -0.63 2.83
CA GLU A 384 -12.55 -1.82 3.25
C GLU A 384 -12.02 -2.62 2.07
N PHE A 385 -10.79 -3.09 2.22
CA PHE A 385 -10.23 -4.13 1.40
C PHE A 385 -9.92 -5.35 2.26
N TYR A 386 -10.03 -6.53 1.66
CA TYR A 386 -9.63 -7.79 2.25
C TYR A 386 -8.68 -8.48 1.29
N GLY A 387 -7.49 -8.78 1.77
CA GLY A 387 -6.43 -9.40 0.98
C GLY A 387 -5.24 -9.81 1.86
N SER A 388 -4.43 -10.71 1.34
CA SER A 388 -3.20 -11.17 1.97
C SER A 388 -1.97 -10.57 1.27
N THR A 389 -0.83 -10.58 1.94
CA THR A 389 0.43 -10.19 1.29
C THR A 389 0.81 -11.20 0.19
N GLU A 390 0.46 -12.46 0.39
CA GLU A 390 0.74 -13.60 -0.48
C GLU A 390 -0.03 -13.58 -1.81
N GLY A 391 -1.28 -13.14 -1.80
CA GLY A 391 -2.19 -13.30 -2.94
C GLY A 391 -3.61 -13.04 -2.56
#